data_AF-A0A3P7L0G5-F1
#
_entry.id   AF-A0A3P7L0G5-F1
#
_cell.length_a   1.000
_cell.length_b   1.000
_cell.length_c   1.000
_cell.angle_alpha   90.00
_cell.angle_beta   90.00
_cell.angle_gamma   90.00
#
_symmetry.space_group_name_H-M   'P 1'
#
loop_
_entity.id
_entity.type
_entity.pdbx_description
1 polymer ?
#
loop_
_entity_poly.entity_id
_entity_poly.type
_entity_poly.pdbx_seq_one_letter_code
_entity_poly.pdbx_strand_id
1 'polypeptide(L)' 'MSYVPTVGIQNVIFSVDKKVFQLFDIGGQRIDRRKWATMYDGIDAIFFCIAISEYDQTMFEDPE' A
#
# COMPACT_ATOMS: atom_id res chain seq x y z
N MET A 1 -9.65 16.11 8.91
CA MET A 1 -8.41 15.37 8.65
C MET A 1 -8.08 15.55 7.18
N SER A 2 -6.86 15.95 6.84
CA SER A 2 -6.42 16.04 5.44
C SER A 2 -5.87 14.69 5.00
N TYR A 3 -6.26 14.23 3.81
CA TYR A 3 -5.59 13.12 3.14
C TYR A 3 -4.14 13.50 2.83
N VAL A 4 -3.20 12.62 3.17
CA VAL A 4 -1.78 12.75 2.81
C VAL A 4 -1.36 11.43 2.16
N PRO A 5 -1.06 11.40 0.85
CA PRO A 5 -0.67 10.18 0.17
C PRO A 5 0.67 9.65 0.69
N THR A 6 0.79 8.34 0.91
CA THR A 6 2.09 7.70 1.16
C THR A 6 2.96 7.81 -0.09
N VAL A 7 4.18 8.36 0.07
CA VAL A 7 5.20 8.42 -0.99
C VAL A 7 6.31 7.44 -0.65
N GLY A 8 6.62 6.53 -1.58
CA GLY A 8 7.66 5.52 -1.38
C GLY A 8 7.20 4.33 -0.53
N ILE A 9 8.09 3.85 0.34
CA ILE A 9 7.89 2.65 1.18
C ILE A 9 8.06 3.05 2.64
N GLN A 10 7.04 2.78 3.45
CA GLN A 10 7.10 2.89 4.91
C GLN A 10 7.15 1.50 5.52
N ASN A 11 7.92 1.36 6.60
CA ASN A 11 8.07 0.12 7.35
C ASN A 11 7.64 0.35 8.80
N VAL A 12 6.74 -0.49 9.28
CA VAL A 12 6.24 -0.47 10.65
C VAL A 12 6.49 -1.84 11.27
N ILE A 13 7.27 -1.86 12.36
CA ILE A 13 7.50 -3.06 13.15
C ILE A 13 6.67 -2.96 14.42
N PHE A 14 5.85 -3.97 14.68
CA PHE A 14 5.01 -4.02 15.88
C PHE A 14 4.91 -5.44 16.42
N SER A 15 4.40 -5.58 17.65
CA SER A 15 4.27 -6.88 18.31
C SER A 15 2.86 -7.08 18.83
N VAL A 16 2.30 -8.27 18.59
CA VAL A 16 0.98 -8.71 19.08
C VAL A 16 1.13 -10.13 19.61
N ASP A 17 0.67 -10.39 20.84
CA ASP A 17 0.71 -11.71 21.47
C ASP A 17 2.07 -12.43 21.39
N LYS A 18 3.15 -11.68 21.67
CA LYS A 18 4.56 -12.14 21.62
C LYS A 18 5.07 -12.53 20.23
N LYS A 19 4.31 -12.23 19.16
CA LYS A 19 4.77 -12.32 17.78
C LYS A 19 5.15 -10.94 17.27
N VAL A 20 6.25 -10.87 16.52
CA VAL A 20 6.71 -9.64 15.87
C VAL A 20 6.25 -9.66 14.42
N PHE A 21 5.68 -8.55 13.97
CA PHE A 21 5.24 -8.34 12.61
C PHE A 21 5.97 -7.15 12.01
N GLN A 22 6.27 -7.26 10.72
CA GLN A 22 6.83 -6.20 9.91
C GLN A 22 5.84 -5.90 8.79
N LEU A 23 5.23 -4.72 8.84
CA LEU A 23 4.27 -4.25 7.84
C LEU A 23 4.95 -3.22 6.94
N PHE A 24 4.80 -3.43 5.64
CA PHE A 24 5.25 -2.48 4.63
C PHE A 24 4.04 -1.78 4.01
N ASP A 25 3.97 -0.46 4.13
CA ASP A 25 3.02 0.39 3.42
C ASP A 25 3.72 1.00 2.21
N ILE A 26 3.25 0.68 1.01
CA ILE A 26 3.82 1.16 -0.25
C ILE A 26 2.79 2.04 -0.93
N GLY A 27 3.22 3.23 -1.37
CA GLY A 27 2.37 4.14 -2.14
C GLY A 27 1.63 3.43 -3.28
N GLY A 28 0.31 3.65 -3.36
CA GLY A 28 -0.57 3.02 -4.35
C GLY A 28 -0.62 3.71 -5.72
N GLN A 29 0.05 4.88 -5.85
CA GLN A 29 0.17 5.61 -7.11
C GLN A 29 0.87 4.77 -8.18
N ARG A 30 0.48 4.92 -9.45
CA ARG A 30 0.98 4.06 -10.54
C ARG A 30 2.50 4.11 -10.71
N ILE A 31 3.14 5.21 -10.31
CA ILE A 31 4.61 5.31 -10.33
C ILE A 31 5.29 4.42 -9.28
N ASP A 32 4.67 4.29 -8.10
CA ASP A 32 5.19 3.52 -6.97
C ASP A 32 4.87 2.02 -7.08
N ARG A 33 3.83 1.63 -7.83
CA ARG A 33 3.52 0.21 -8.12
C ARG A 33 4.70 -0.56 -8.73
N ARG A 34 5.60 0.12 -9.45
CA ARG A 34 6.83 -0.51 -9.99
C ARG A 34 7.75 -1.04 -8.88
N LYS A 35 7.71 -0.45 -7.69
CA LYS A 35 8.52 -0.86 -6.52
C LYS A 35 7.95 -2.08 -5.81
N TRP A 36 6.72 -2.52 -6.12
CA TRP A 36 6.13 -3.70 -5.49
C TRP A 36 6.91 -4.96 -5.87
N ALA A 37 7.37 -5.05 -7.12
CA ALA A 37 8.15 -6.18 -7.62
C ALA A 37 9.43 -6.45 -6.81
N THR A 38 10.06 -5.41 -6.26
CA THR A 38 11.30 -5.55 -5.47
C THR A 38 11.07 -6.03 -4.04
N MET A 39 9.82 -6.08 -3.59
CA MET A 39 9.45 -6.38 -2.21
C MET A 39 8.89 -7.80 -2.02
N TYR A 40 8.86 -8.63 -3.08
CA TYR A 40 8.19 -9.94 -3.02
C TYR A 40 8.93 -11.00 -2.19
N ASP A 41 10.23 -10.86 -1.96
CA ASP A 41 10.99 -11.86 -1.22
C ASP A 41 10.80 -11.68 0.30
N GLY A 42 10.37 -12.73 0.99
CA GLY A 42 10.15 -12.72 2.44
C GLY A 42 8.83 -12.10 2.92
N ILE A 43 7.82 -11.94 2.05
CA ILE A 43 6.46 -11.51 2.45
C ILE A 43 5.58 -12.72 2.75
N ASP A 44 5.07 -12.80 3.99
CA ASP A 44 4.18 -13.88 4.41
C ASP A 44 2.73 -13.71 3.91
N ALA A 45 2.26 -12.46 3.76
CA ALA A 45 0.88 -12.16 3.39
C ALA A 45 0.75 -10.78 2.73
N ILE A 46 -0.29 -10.62 1.89
CA ILE A 46 -0.62 -9.36 1.21
C ILE A 46 -2.01 -8.89 1.66
N PHE A 47 -2.11 -7.65 2.11
CA PHE A 47 -3.39 -6.98 2.35
C PHE A 47 -3.80 -6.19 1.10
N PHE A 48 -4.76 -6.71 0.34
CA PHE A 48 -5.30 -6.02 -0.83
C PHE A 48 -6.52 -5.20 -0.45
N CYS A 49 -6.37 -3.88 -0.38
CA CYS A 49 -7.44 -2.95 -0.02
C CYS A 49 -8.11 -2.38 -1.27
N ILE A 50 -9.45 -2.36 -1.28
CA ILE A 50 -10.27 -1.79 -2.36
C ILE A 50 -11.24 -0.77 -1.76
N ALA A 51 -11.30 0.42 -2.36
CA ALA A 51 -12.30 1.42 -2.01
C ALA A 51 -13.64 1.12 -2.71
N ILE A 52 -14.54 0.42 -2.02
CA ILE A 52 -15.87 0.07 -2.56
C ILE A 52 -16.70 1.32 -2.89
N SER A 53 -16.45 2.43 -2.19
CA SER A 53 -17.16 3.70 -2.35
C SER A 53 -16.84 4.44 -3.66
N GLU A 54 -15.77 4.08 -4.37
CA GLU A 54 -15.30 4.79 -5.57
C GLU A 54 -15.88 4.21 -6.88
N TYR A 55 -17.01 3.51 -6.80
CA TYR A 55 -17.60 2.78 -7.93
C TYR A 55 -18.00 3.67 -9.12
N ASP A 56 -18.28 4.96 -8.88
CA ASP A 56 -18.68 5.96 -9.86
C ASP A 56 -17.59 7.00 -10.14
N GLN A 57 -16.35 6.74 -9.69
CA GLN A 57 -15.22 7.64 -9.82
C GLN A 57 -14.18 7.13 -10.82
N THR A 58 -13.39 8.05 -11.39
CA THR A 58 -12.26 7.74 -12.26
C THR A 58 -10.95 8.06 -11.55
N MET A 59 -9.87 7.37 -11.92
CA MET A 59 -8.55 7.73 -11.38
C MET A 59 -8.04 9.00 -12.06
N PHE A 60 -7.42 9.89 -11.27
CA PHE A 60 -6.73 11.06 -11.82
C PHE A 60 -5.60 10.69 -12.81
N GLU A 61 -5.03 9.49 -12.66
CA GLU A 61 -3.95 8.98 -13.51
C GLU A 61 -4.45 8.36 -14.83
N ASP A 62 -5.77 8.28 -15.05
CA ASP A 62 -6.33 7.78 -16.30
C ASP A 62 -6.25 8.86 -17.39
N PRO A 63 -5.84 8.50 -18.62
CA PRO A 63 -5.92 9.43 -19.75
C PRO A 63 -7.38 9.75 -20.09
N GLU A 64 -7.65 10.95 -20.59
CA GLU A 64 -8.94 11.29 -21.21
C GLU A 64 -9.29 10.37 -22.40
#